data_AF-A0A081EVG6-F1
#
_entry.id   AF-A0A081EVG6-F1
#
_cell.length_a   1.000
_cell.length_b   1.000
_cell.length_c   1.000
_cell.angle_alpha   90.00
_cell.angle_beta   90.00
_cell.angle_gamma   90.00
#
_symmetry.space_group_name_H-M   'P 1'
#
loop_
_entity.id
_entity.type
_entity.pdbx_description
1 polymer ?
#
loop_
_entity_poly.entity_id
_entity_poly.type
_entity_poly.pdbx_seq_one_letter_code
_entity_poly.pdbx_strand_id
1 'polypeptide(L)'
;MNTRRKRLEDAAAVLYQQGVRLPIANAEDERTLHENMRRIADAGVRKSELLADPDVPLTEAYRDELDEIGRSFKHRLQQLAGDDYDEVADAYVRGERDDWVGALAVYYLECYYRLQERYTVDEEIFFLAILRYPNCFTVNLSFAVGEITSDAVRYESPHHDDTDLSDRHRERYHAECQYSQREAAAYIRENVGCIRDAFPDPDTTPIEDRRYGGFVHITGRRGPVFSEYLGPLTPDPNRFDDTVTTPCLVSDGPDVRTAKREFLVEPTFVA
;
A
#
# COMPACT_ATOMS: atom_id res chain seq x y z
N MET A 1 -15.47 -3.57 -29.64
CA MET A 1 -14.86 -3.54 -28.30
C MET A 1 -13.67 -4.49 -28.31
N ASN A 2 -12.46 -3.96 -28.07
CA ASN A 2 -11.21 -4.70 -28.24
C ASN A 2 -11.07 -5.78 -27.16
N THR A 3 -10.84 -7.03 -27.53
CA THR A 3 -10.66 -8.18 -26.60
C THR A 3 -9.59 -7.92 -25.54
N ARG A 4 -8.61 -7.04 -25.82
CA ARG A 4 -7.60 -6.59 -24.86
C ARG A 4 -8.17 -5.68 -23.76
N ARG A 5 -9.12 -4.81 -24.07
CA ARG A 5 -9.75 -3.90 -23.09
C ARG A 5 -10.67 -4.64 -22.14
N LYS A 6 -11.46 -5.58 -22.66
CA LYS A 6 -12.30 -6.47 -21.82
C LYS A 6 -11.45 -7.36 -20.90
N ARG A 7 -10.30 -7.82 -21.38
CA ARG A 7 -9.33 -8.58 -20.59
C ARG A 7 -8.64 -7.76 -19.49
N LEU A 8 -8.34 -6.48 -19.76
CA LEU A 8 -7.88 -5.53 -18.75
C LEU A 8 -8.98 -5.21 -17.72
N GLU A 9 -10.24 -5.12 -18.15
CA GLU A 9 -11.39 -4.99 -17.23
C GLU A 9 -11.58 -6.27 -16.38
N ASP A 10 -11.40 -7.46 -16.96
CA ASP A 10 -11.46 -8.74 -16.22
C ASP A 10 -10.25 -8.93 -15.26
N ALA A 11 -9.06 -8.40 -15.63
CA ALA A 11 -7.87 -8.37 -14.78
C ALA A 11 -7.98 -7.35 -13.64
N ALA A 12 -8.55 -6.17 -13.91
CA ALA A 12 -8.82 -5.16 -12.89
C ALA A 12 -9.84 -5.67 -11.85
N ALA A 13 -10.79 -6.51 -12.27
CA ALA A 13 -11.74 -7.15 -11.36
C ALA A 13 -11.05 -8.11 -10.36
N VAL A 14 -9.83 -8.60 -10.66
CA VAL A 14 -9.02 -9.40 -9.73
C VAL A 14 -8.54 -8.57 -8.54
N LEU A 15 -8.34 -7.26 -8.70
CA LEU A 15 -8.01 -6.36 -7.57
C LEU A 15 -9.25 -5.99 -6.75
N TYR A 16 -10.44 -5.99 -7.36
CA TYR A 16 -11.64 -5.47 -6.73
C TYR A 16 -12.04 -6.30 -5.50
N GLN A 17 -11.87 -5.70 -4.31
CA GLN A 17 -12.20 -6.31 -3.01
C GLN A 17 -11.46 -7.62 -2.73
N GLN A 18 -10.25 -7.77 -3.28
CA GLN A 18 -9.39 -8.91 -3.02
C GLN A 18 -8.10 -8.50 -2.31
N GLY A 19 -7.49 -9.49 -1.65
CA GLY A 19 -6.12 -9.44 -1.18
C GLY A 19 -5.44 -10.78 -1.38
N VAL A 20 -4.15 -10.81 -1.08
CA VAL A 20 -3.34 -12.03 -1.16
C VAL A 20 -3.21 -12.61 0.24
N ARG A 21 -3.56 -13.88 0.42
CA ARG A 21 -3.25 -14.66 1.63
C ARG A 21 -1.96 -15.45 1.39
N LEU A 22 -0.99 -15.28 2.28
CA LEU A 22 0.33 -15.89 2.20
C LEU A 22 0.56 -16.81 3.41
N PRO A 23 0.96 -18.08 3.22
CA PRO A 23 1.25 -19.00 4.32
C PRO A 23 2.47 -18.54 5.13
N ILE A 24 2.45 -18.85 6.42
CA ILE A 24 3.62 -18.82 7.31
C ILE A 24 3.79 -20.25 7.80
N ALA A 25 4.63 -21.02 7.13
CA ALA A 25 4.76 -22.46 7.36
C ALA A 25 5.85 -22.80 8.37
N ASN A 26 6.86 -21.95 8.52
CA ASN A 26 8.03 -22.22 9.35
C ASN A 26 8.67 -20.92 9.91
N ALA A 27 9.68 -21.09 10.76
CA ALA A 27 10.38 -19.97 11.39
C ALA A 27 11.14 -19.06 10.41
N GLU A 28 11.52 -19.55 9.24
CA GLU A 28 12.17 -18.73 8.22
C GLU A 28 11.17 -17.82 7.50
N ASP A 29 9.95 -18.29 7.27
CA ASP A 29 8.85 -17.46 6.76
C ASP A 29 8.52 -16.33 7.75
N GLU A 30 8.59 -16.63 9.05
CA GLU A 30 8.40 -15.64 10.12
C GLU A 30 9.47 -14.54 10.08
N ARG A 31 10.74 -14.92 9.96
CA ARG A 31 11.84 -13.95 9.82
C ARG A 31 11.70 -13.12 8.55
N THR A 32 11.37 -13.77 7.43
CA THR A 32 11.17 -13.10 6.16
C THR A 32 10.04 -12.07 6.24
N LEU A 33 8.92 -12.40 6.90
CA LEU A 33 7.83 -11.47 7.14
C LEU A 33 8.30 -10.29 8.00
N HIS A 34 8.95 -10.56 9.15
CA HIS A 34 9.48 -9.53 10.03
C HIS A 34 10.44 -8.58 9.30
N GLU A 35 11.40 -9.11 8.55
CA GLU A 35 12.35 -8.31 7.77
C GLU A 35 11.65 -7.42 6.74
N ASN A 36 10.65 -7.96 6.03
CA ASN A 36 9.87 -7.18 5.08
C ASN A 36 9.11 -6.04 5.76
N MET A 37 8.47 -6.30 6.91
CA MET A 37 7.75 -5.27 7.66
C MET A 37 8.70 -4.21 8.23
N ARG A 38 9.90 -4.63 8.65
CA ARG A 38 10.95 -3.70 9.06
C ARG A 38 11.42 -2.80 7.92
N ARG A 39 11.59 -3.33 6.70
CA ARG A 39 11.91 -2.52 5.52
C ARG A 39 10.84 -1.47 5.24
N ILE A 40 9.56 -1.84 5.34
CA ILE A 40 8.44 -0.89 5.18
C ILE A 40 8.49 0.20 6.27
N ALA A 41 8.71 -0.18 7.53
CA ALA A 41 8.84 0.79 8.62
C ALA A 41 10.04 1.73 8.42
N ASP A 42 11.19 1.20 7.99
CA ASP A 42 12.39 2.00 7.73
C ASP A 42 12.19 2.93 6.52
N ALA A 43 11.40 2.54 5.51
CA ALA A 43 11.00 3.42 4.41
C ALA A 43 10.12 4.58 4.91
N GLY A 44 9.17 4.32 5.82
CA GLY A 44 8.38 5.37 6.48
C GLY A 44 9.24 6.37 7.26
N VAL A 45 10.27 5.89 7.97
CA VAL A 45 11.25 6.77 8.64
C VAL A 45 11.99 7.65 7.64
N ARG A 46 12.56 7.06 6.58
CA ARG A 46 13.26 7.81 5.52
C ARG A 46 12.37 8.87 4.89
N LYS A 47 11.12 8.52 4.55
CA LYS A 47 10.14 9.47 4.04
C LYS A 47 9.91 10.63 5.01
N SER A 48 9.80 10.36 6.31
CA SER A 48 9.68 11.43 7.32
C SER A 48 10.89 12.37 7.34
N GLU A 49 12.09 11.86 7.10
CA GLU A 49 13.31 12.68 7.03
C GLU A 49 13.30 13.57 5.77
N LEU A 50 12.92 13.00 4.62
CA LEU A 50 12.80 13.73 3.36
C LEU A 50 11.71 14.83 3.42
N LEU A 51 10.58 14.56 4.06
CA LEU A 51 9.51 15.56 4.26
C LEU A 51 9.92 16.71 5.20
N ALA A 52 10.81 16.43 6.16
CA ALA A 52 11.29 17.46 7.09
C ALA A 52 12.39 18.35 6.49
N ASP A 53 13.02 17.90 5.39
CA ASP A 53 14.10 18.59 4.71
C ASP A 53 13.55 19.69 3.78
N PRO A 54 13.80 20.98 4.08
CA PRO A 54 13.31 22.08 3.25
C PRO A 54 13.96 22.15 1.86
N ASP A 55 15.10 21.47 1.66
CA ASP A 55 15.86 21.48 0.41
C ASP A 55 15.45 20.33 -0.53
N VAL A 56 14.66 19.36 -0.05
CA VAL A 56 14.14 18.24 -0.86
C VAL A 56 12.76 18.59 -1.43
N PRO A 57 12.57 18.58 -2.76
CA PRO A 57 11.26 18.77 -3.34
C PRO A 57 10.29 17.66 -2.91
N LEU A 58 9.05 17.99 -2.56
CA LEU A 58 8.05 16.99 -2.15
C LEU A 58 7.85 15.88 -3.20
N THR A 59 7.96 16.23 -4.49
CA THR A 59 7.91 15.27 -5.60
C THR A 59 8.97 14.17 -5.50
N GLU A 60 10.15 14.50 -4.94
CA GLU A 60 11.25 13.55 -4.78
C GLU A 60 10.99 12.62 -3.59
N ALA A 61 10.55 13.17 -2.44
CA ALA A 61 10.16 12.38 -1.27
C ALA A 61 9.05 11.36 -1.60
N TYR A 62 8.08 11.76 -2.40
CA TYR A 62 6.97 10.90 -2.82
C TYR A 62 7.38 9.87 -3.90
N ARG A 63 8.30 10.24 -4.80
CA ARG A 63 8.84 9.33 -5.81
C ARG A 63 9.70 8.22 -5.19
N ASP A 64 10.50 8.54 -4.18
CA ASP A 64 11.34 7.54 -3.50
C ASP A 64 10.49 6.42 -2.88
N GLU A 65 9.40 6.77 -2.19
CA GLU A 65 8.46 5.81 -1.61
C GLU A 65 7.81 4.93 -2.68
N LEU A 66 7.27 5.54 -3.74
CA LEU A 66 6.59 4.80 -4.81
C LEU A 66 7.55 3.90 -5.60
N ASP A 67 8.79 4.33 -5.83
CA ASP A 67 9.81 3.53 -6.52
C ASP A 67 10.26 2.34 -5.65
N GLU A 68 10.34 2.50 -4.33
CA GLU A 68 10.61 1.39 -3.42
C GLU A 68 9.47 0.37 -3.40
N ILE A 69 8.22 0.83 -3.28
CA ILE A 69 7.03 -0.02 -3.34
C ILE A 69 6.95 -0.75 -4.70
N GLY A 70 7.15 -0.02 -5.80
CA GLY A 70 7.14 -0.58 -7.16
C GLY A 70 8.23 -1.63 -7.39
N ARG A 71 9.46 -1.40 -6.89
CA ARG A 71 10.54 -2.39 -6.94
C ARG A 71 10.21 -3.65 -6.14
N SER A 72 9.56 -3.50 -4.97
CA SER A 72 9.11 -4.64 -4.15
C SER A 72 8.11 -5.51 -4.91
N PHE A 73 7.10 -4.90 -5.56
CA PHE A 73 6.13 -5.63 -6.37
C PHE A 73 6.77 -6.34 -7.56
N LYS A 74 7.65 -5.65 -8.30
CA LYS A 74 8.37 -6.25 -9.42
C LYS A 74 9.22 -7.44 -8.96
N HIS A 75 9.95 -7.28 -7.86
CA HIS A 75 10.75 -8.37 -7.31
C HIS A 75 9.87 -9.56 -6.90
N ARG A 76 8.70 -9.31 -6.31
CA ARG A 76 7.75 -10.37 -5.94
C ARG A 76 7.19 -11.08 -7.17
N LEU A 77 6.85 -10.35 -8.23
CA LEU A 77 6.44 -10.91 -9.52
C LEU A 77 7.51 -11.84 -10.09
N GLN A 78 8.76 -11.40 -10.11
CA GLN A 78 9.88 -12.19 -10.61
C GLN A 78 10.12 -13.46 -9.79
N GLN A 79 10.04 -13.38 -8.46
CA GLN A 79 10.14 -14.56 -7.60
C GLN A 79 9.01 -15.56 -7.82
N LEU A 80 7.80 -15.06 -8.11
CA LEU A 80 6.59 -15.86 -8.25
C LEU A 80 6.51 -16.55 -9.62
N ALA A 81 6.69 -15.78 -10.69
CA ALA A 81 6.36 -16.17 -12.05
C ALA A 81 7.58 -16.18 -12.99
N GLY A 82 8.78 -15.85 -12.50
CA GLY A 82 9.99 -15.70 -13.31
C GLY A 82 10.05 -14.35 -14.01
N ASP A 83 11.07 -14.16 -14.86
CA ASP A 83 11.24 -12.92 -15.62
C ASP A 83 10.14 -12.70 -16.67
N ASP A 84 9.50 -13.78 -17.14
CA ASP A 84 8.38 -13.76 -18.10
C ASP A 84 7.02 -13.62 -17.39
N TYR A 85 6.95 -12.89 -16.25
CA TYR A 85 5.73 -12.76 -15.45
C TYR A 85 4.55 -12.13 -16.23
N ASP A 86 4.83 -11.30 -17.24
CA ASP A 86 3.82 -10.72 -18.13
C ASP A 86 3.13 -11.82 -18.97
N GLU A 87 3.89 -12.79 -19.50
CA GLU A 87 3.32 -13.90 -20.27
C GLU A 87 2.48 -14.83 -19.38
N VAL A 88 2.90 -15.01 -18.12
CA VAL A 88 2.17 -15.80 -17.12
C VAL A 88 0.82 -15.15 -16.79
N ALA A 89 0.81 -13.83 -16.57
CA ALA A 89 -0.42 -13.07 -16.33
C ALA A 89 -1.34 -13.13 -17.56
N ASP A 90 -0.79 -12.92 -18.76
CA ASP A 90 -1.54 -12.98 -20.02
C ASP A 90 -2.14 -14.38 -20.30
N ALA A 91 -1.43 -15.46 -19.95
CA ALA A 91 -1.95 -16.82 -20.06
C ALA A 91 -3.13 -17.05 -19.12
N TYR A 92 -3.07 -16.52 -17.88
CA TYR A 92 -4.16 -16.62 -16.92
C TYR A 92 -5.40 -15.86 -17.41
N VAL A 93 -5.23 -14.62 -17.85
CA VAL A 93 -6.35 -13.80 -18.37
C VAL A 93 -6.95 -14.39 -19.66
N ARG A 94 -6.17 -15.14 -20.45
CA ARG A 94 -6.67 -15.88 -21.63
C ARG A 94 -7.38 -17.19 -21.28
N GLY A 95 -7.38 -17.61 -20.01
CA GLY A 95 -7.89 -18.91 -19.58
C GLY A 95 -7.02 -20.10 -20.06
N GLU A 96 -5.80 -19.82 -20.52
CA GLU A 96 -4.81 -20.83 -20.89
C GLU A 96 -4.08 -21.40 -19.65
N ARG A 97 -4.22 -20.71 -18.51
CA ARG A 97 -3.67 -21.05 -17.20
C ARG A 97 -4.73 -20.79 -16.13
N ASP A 98 -4.83 -21.68 -15.15
CA ASP A 98 -5.78 -21.57 -14.02
C ASP A 98 -5.14 -22.07 -12.71
N ASP A 99 -3.97 -21.51 -12.38
CA ASP A 99 -3.28 -21.80 -11.13
C ASP A 99 -3.07 -20.52 -10.31
N TRP A 100 -2.71 -20.69 -9.04
CA TRP A 100 -2.51 -19.59 -8.11
C TRP A 100 -1.35 -18.66 -8.53
N VAL A 101 -0.36 -19.18 -9.28
CA VAL A 101 0.76 -18.38 -9.80
C VAL A 101 0.24 -17.38 -10.83
N GLY A 102 -0.58 -17.82 -11.78
CA GLY A 102 -1.23 -16.96 -12.77
C GLY A 102 -2.12 -15.91 -12.12
N ALA A 103 -2.94 -16.32 -11.15
CA ALA A 103 -3.82 -15.41 -10.43
C ALA A 103 -3.06 -14.30 -9.69
N LEU A 104 -1.98 -14.66 -8.99
CA LEU A 104 -1.14 -13.70 -8.28
C LEU A 104 -0.26 -12.86 -9.22
N ALA A 105 0.15 -13.40 -10.36
CA ALA A 105 0.85 -12.63 -11.39
C ALA A 105 -0.04 -11.49 -11.89
N VAL A 106 -1.31 -11.76 -12.20
CA VAL A 106 -2.28 -10.71 -12.57
C VAL A 106 -2.45 -9.70 -11.43
N TYR A 107 -2.69 -10.16 -10.20
CA TYR A 107 -2.88 -9.27 -9.05
C TYR A 107 -1.69 -8.31 -8.84
N TYR A 108 -0.47 -8.82 -8.80
CA TYR A 108 0.70 -7.99 -8.56
C TYR A 108 1.07 -7.11 -9.76
N LEU A 109 0.80 -7.58 -10.99
CA LEU A 109 1.04 -6.80 -12.21
C LEU A 109 0.09 -5.60 -12.27
N GLU A 110 -1.20 -5.80 -11.98
CA GLU A 110 -2.17 -4.72 -11.90
C GLU A 110 -1.83 -3.74 -10.76
N CYS A 111 -1.42 -4.24 -9.57
CA CYS A 111 -0.92 -3.37 -8.49
C CYS A 111 0.28 -2.51 -8.96
N TYR A 112 1.23 -3.12 -9.67
CA TYR A 112 2.40 -2.43 -10.19
C TYR A 112 2.03 -1.34 -11.20
N TYR A 113 1.15 -1.64 -12.16
CA TYR A 113 0.70 -0.65 -13.14
C TYR A 113 -0.06 0.51 -12.50
N ARG A 114 -0.96 0.24 -11.54
CA ARG A 114 -1.70 1.29 -10.82
C ARG A 114 -0.78 2.20 -10.00
N LEU A 115 0.25 1.65 -9.36
CA LEU A 115 1.26 2.45 -8.69
C LEU A 115 2.05 3.35 -9.65
N GLN A 116 2.30 2.90 -10.87
CA GLN A 116 2.93 3.73 -11.90
C GLN A 116 1.97 4.81 -12.42
N GLU A 117 0.69 4.49 -12.62
CA GLU A 117 -0.34 5.47 -13.04
C GLU A 117 -0.54 6.58 -12.01
N ARG A 118 -0.45 6.26 -10.72
CA ARG A 118 -0.53 7.22 -9.60
C ARG A 118 0.46 8.39 -9.70
N TYR A 119 1.58 8.24 -10.41
CA TYR A 119 2.49 9.36 -10.70
C TYR A 119 1.87 10.45 -11.57
N THR A 120 0.84 10.10 -12.33
CA THR A 120 0.26 10.92 -13.41
C THR A 120 -1.21 11.23 -13.22
N VAL A 121 -1.91 10.46 -12.38
CA VAL A 121 -3.35 10.63 -12.12
C VAL A 121 -3.53 11.41 -10.81
N ASP A 122 -4.19 12.56 -10.92
CA ASP A 122 -4.70 13.30 -9.76
C ASP A 122 -5.88 12.52 -9.13
N GLU A 123 -6.07 12.61 -7.81
CA GLU A 123 -7.23 12.07 -7.07
C GLU A 123 -7.24 10.55 -6.76
N GLU A 124 -6.15 9.82 -7.00
CA GLU A 124 -6.06 8.40 -6.57
C GLU A 124 -5.59 8.23 -5.12
N ILE A 125 -6.40 7.49 -4.36
CA ILE A 125 -6.10 6.95 -3.03
C ILE A 125 -5.51 5.55 -3.20
N PHE A 126 -4.35 5.35 -2.58
CA PHE A 126 -3.74 4.07 -2.34
C PHE A 126 -4.09 3.59 -0.94
N PHE A 127 -4.66 2.40 -0.83
CA PHE A 127 -4.97 1.73 0.42
C PHE A 127 -4.18 0.43 0.51
N LEU A 128 -3.39 0.27 1.57
CA LEU A 128 -2.67 -0.95 1.92
C LEU A 128 -3.06 -1.38 3.34
N ALA A 129 -3.53 -2.61 3.49
CA ALA A 129 -3.64 -3.26 4.80
C ALA A 129 -2.84 -4.56 4.80
N ILE A 130 -2.01 -4.75 5.83
CA ILE A 130 -1.30 -6.01 6.06
C ILE A 130 -1.70 -6.53 7.43
N LEU A 131 -2.22 -7.75 7.45
CA LEU A 131 -2.80 -8.37 8.63
C LEU A 131 -2.21 -9.75 8.87
N ARG A 132 -1.79 -10.00 10.10
CA ARG A 132 -1.17 -11.22 10.55
C ARG A 132 -2.17 -12.10 11.28
N TYR A 133 -2.12 -13.39 10.96
CA TYR A 133 -2.86 -14.47 11.61
C TYR A 133 -1.86 -15.56 12.03
N PRO A 134 -2.27 -16.55 12.85
CA PRO A 134 -1.32 -17.51 13.43
C PRO A 134 -0.46 -18.29 12.41
N ASN A 135 -1.02 -18.62 11.25
CA ASN A 135 -0.36 -19.46 10.24
C ASN A 135 -0.28 -18.80 8.85
N CYS A 136 -0.66 -17.53 8.73
CA CYS A 136 -0.68 -16.81 7.46
C CYS A 136 -0.75 -15.30 7.69
N PHE A 137 -0.57 -14.51 6.64
CA PHE A 137 -0.88 -13.09 6.64
C PHE A 137 -1.61 -12.71 5.36
N THR A 138 -2.34 -11.60 5.38
CA THR A 138 -2.96 -11.02 4.19
C THR A 138 -2.31 -9.70 3.83
N VAL A 139 -2.26 -9.43 2.52
CA VAL A 139 -1.90 -8.14 1.95
C VAL A 139 -3.06 -7.69 1.07
N ASN A 140 -3.79 -6.68 1.51
CA ASN A 140 -4.93 -6.11 0.81
C ASN A 140 -4.51 -4.77 0.22
N LEU A 141 -4.46 -4.69 -1.10
CA LEU A 141 -4.18 -3.46 -1.84
C LEU A 141 -5.44 -3.03 -2.57
N SER A 142 -5.73 -1.73 -2.53
CA SER A 142 -6.87 -1.18 -3.24
C SER A 142 -6.57 0.24 -3.68
N PHE A 143 -7.13 0.58 -4.83
CA PHE A 143 -7.06 1.91 -5.41
C PHE A 143 -8.48 2.47 -5.48
N ALA A 144 -8.65 3.73 -5.12
CA ALA A 144 -9.95 4.39 -5.14
C ALA A 144 -9.82 5.86 -5.51
N VAL A 145 -10.87 6.43 -6.08
CA VAL A 145 -11.05 7.88 -6.16
C VAL A 145 -11.97 8.31 -5.03
N GLY A 146 -11.61 9.35 -4.29
CA GLY A 146 -12.40 9.84 -3.14
C GLY A 146 -11.60 10.75 -2.22
N GLU A 147 -11.96 10.77 -0.93
CA GLU A 147 -11.21 11.48 0.11
C GLU A 147 -10.82 10.55 1.26
N ILE A 148 -9.70 10.88 1.91
CA ILE A 148 -9.35 10.30 3.21
C ILE A 148 -9.99 11.17 4.30
N THR A 149 -10.48 10.56 5.37
CA THR A 149 -11.13 11.27 6.50
C THR A 149 -10.21 12.28 7.19
N SER A 150 -10.77 13.04 8.14
CA SER A 150 -10.04 14.04 8.93
C SER A 150 -8.86 13.47 9.72
N ASP A 151 -8.82 12.16 9.94
CA ASP A 151 -7.79 11.50 10.75
C ASP A 151 -6.44 11.41 10.02
N ALA A 152 -6.42 11.62 8.70
CA ALA A 152 -5.19 11.72 7.94
C ALA A 152 -4.50 13.08 8.15
N VAL A 153 -3.17 13.04 8.26
CA VAL A 153 -2.35 14.26 8.18
C VAL A 153 -2.39 14.80 6.75
N ARG A 154 -2.42 16.13 6.62
CA ARG A 154 -2.48 16.84 5.34
C ARG A 154 -1.30 17.77 5.20
N TYR A 155 -0.71 17.80 4.02
CA TYR A 155 0.42 18.66 3.70
C TYR A 155 0.39 19.04 2.23
N GLU A 156 0.96 20.20 1.92
CA GLU A 156 0.90 20.77 0.58
C GLU A 156 2.27 20.88 -0.08
N SER A 157 2.28 20.98 -1.40
CA SER A 157 3.48 21.30 -2.17
C SER A 157 3.28 22.55 -3.04
N PRO A 158 4.17 23.54 -2.93
CA PRO A 158 4.10 24.75 -3.73
C PRO A 158 4.37 24.50 -5.23
N HIS A 159 4.89 23.33 -5.60
CA HIS A 159 5.12 22.95 -7.00
C HIS A 159 3.88 22.37 -7.70
N HIS A 160 2.80 22.14 -6.96
CA HIS A 160 1.54 21.57 -7.47
C HIS A 160 0.37 22.56 -7.39
N ASP A 161 0.64 23.82 -7.04
CA ASP A 161 -0.32 24.91 -7.09
C ASP A 161 -0.05 25.74 -8.35
N ASP A 162 -1.01 25.76 -9.28
CA ASP A 162 -0.96 26.55 -10.53
C ASP A 162 -1.39 28.02 -10.32
N THR A 163 -1.62 28.43 -9.07
CA THR A 163 -2.07 29.80 -8.76
C THR A 163 -0.96 30.82 -8.99
N ASP A 164 -1.26 31.86 -9.79
CA ASP A 164 -0.34 32.99 -10.01
C ASP A 164 -0.29 33.90 -8.78
N LEU A 165 0.58 33.53 -7.84
CA LEU A 165 0.83 34.28 -6.61
C LEU A 165 1.90 35.35 -6.82
N SER A 166 1.68 36.53 -6.23
CA SER A 166 2.74 37.54 -6.10
C SER A 166 3.92 37.00 -5.28
N ASP A 167 5.12 37.54 -5.48
CA ASP A 167 6.33 37.02 -4.82
C ASP A 167 6.20 36.93 -3.30
N ARG A 168 5.60 37.94 -2.66
CA ARG A 168 5.35 37.94 -1.21
C ARG A 168 4.36 36.84 -0.78
N HIS A 169 3.33 36.57 -1.58
CA HIS A 169 2.38 35.50 -1.28
C HIS A 169 3.00 34.12 -1.54
N ARG A 170 3.88 34.01 -2.54
CA ARG A 170 4.63 32.78 -2.84
C ARG A 170 5.59 32.40 -1.71
N GLU A 171 6.36 33.36 -1.19
CA GLU A 171 7.24 33.13 -0.04
C GLU A 171 6.47 32.66 1.20
N ARG A 172 5.34 33.31 1.49
CA ARG A 172 4.47 32.91 2.61
C ARG A 172 3.90 31.52 2.41
N TYR A 173 3.36 31.23 1.23
CA TYR A 173 2.80 29.92 0.90
C TYR A 173 3.85 28.82 1.01
N HIS A 174 5.06 29.06 0.51
CA HIS A 174 6.18 28.13 0.65
C HIS A 174 6.50 27.82 2.12
N ALA A 175 6.51 28.83 2.99
CA ALA A 175 6.72 28.64 4.43
C ALA A 175 5.58 27.86 5.10
N GLU A 176 4.32 28.10 4.69
CA GLU A 176 3.14 27.35 5.17
C GLU A 176 3.19 25.88 4.71
N CYS A 177 3.58 25.61 3.45
CA CYS A 177 3.82 24.26 2.95
C CYS A 177 4.91 23.53 3.75
N GLN A 178 6.07 24.17 3.96
CA GLN A 178 7.16 23.59 4.76
C GLN A 178 6.72 23.29 6.21
N TYR A 179 5.89 24.15 6.81
CA TYR A 179 5.32 23.88 8.11
C TYR A 179 4.46 22.61 8.10
N SER A 180 3.50 22.51 7.16
CA SER A 180 2.62 21.34 7.04
C SER A 180 3.39 20.04 6.75
N GLN A 181 4.45 20.09 5.94
CA GLN A 181 5.30 18.93 5.64
C GLN A 181 6.08 18.45 6.88
N ARG A 182 6.54 19.36 7.75
CA ARG A 182 7.19 18.98 9.03
C ARG A 182 6.20 18.35 10.01
N GLU A 183 4.97 18.85 10.07
CA GLU A 183 3.90 18.22 10.86
C GLU A 183 3.61 16.80 10.34
N ALA A 184 3.53 16.62 9.02
CA ALA A 184 3.38 15.31 8.39
C ALA A 184 4.58 14.37 8.68
N ALA A 185 5.80 14.89 8.61
CA ALA A 185 7.00 14.14 8.99
C ALA A 185 6.94 13.67 10.45
N ALA A 186 6.54 14.55 11.38
CA ALA A 186 6.38 14.20 12.78
C ALA A 186 5.31 13.11 12.97
N TYR A 187 4.15 13.25 12.32
CA TYR A 187 3.07 12.27 12.33
C TYR A 187 3.55 10.89 11.85
N ILE A 188 4.22 10.82 10.69
CA ILE A 188 4.71 9.54 10.13
C ILE A 188 5.71 8.89 11.09
N ARG A 189 6.66 9.68 11.62
CA ARG A 189 7.67 9.18 12.54
C ARG A 189 7.07 8.61 13.83
N GLU A 190 6.04 9.25 14.36
CA GLU A 190 5.32 8.79 15.54
C GLU A 190 4.55 7.48 15.26
N ASN A 191 3.90 7.38 14.10
CA ASN A 191 3.02 6.25 13.80
C ASN A 191 3.74 5.03 13.21
N VAL A 192 4.94 5.17 12.66
CA VAL A 192 5.69 4.05 12.04
C VAL A 192 5.99 2.90 13.02
N GLY A 193 6.00 3.21 14.32
CA GLY A 193 6.15 2.22 15.39
C GLY A 193 5.08 1.12 15.33
N CYS A 194 3.86 1.43 14.89
CA CYS A 194 2.77 0.47 14.84
C CYS A 194 3.07 -0.74 13.93
N ILE A 195 3.87 -0.56 12.87
CA ILE A 195 4.29 -1.66 11.98
C ILE A 195 5.22 -2.62 12.73
N ARG A 196 6.16 -2.08 13.51
CA ARG A 196 7.12 -2.88 14.30
C ARG A 196 6.41 -3.60 15.45
N ASP A 197 5.44 -2.95 16.07
CA ASP A 197 4.62 -3.53 17.13
C ASP A 197 3.70 -4.64 16.60
N ALA A 198 3.15 -4.48 15.39
CA ALA A 198 2.31 -5.48 14.74
C ALA A 198 3.09 -6.71 14.25
N PHE A 199 4.39 -6.56 13.97
CA PHE A 199 5.25 -7.61 13.41
C PHE A 199 6.58 -7.69 14.17
N PRO A 200 6.54 -8.07 15.47
CA PRO A 200 7.72 -8.09 16.31
C PRO A 200 8.71 -9.18 15.87
N ASP A 201 9.95 -9.08 16.33
CA ASP A 201 11.03 -10.02 15.99
C ASP A 201 10.67 -11.44 16.48
N PRO A 202 10.55 -12.43 15.57
CA PRO A 202 10.14 -13.78 15.91
C PRO A 202 11.17 -14.58 16.70
N ASP A 203 12.45 -14.18 16.68
CA ASP A 203 13.52 -14.85 17.43
C ASP A 203 13.56 -14.39 18.90
N THR A 204 12.99 -13.23 19.22
CA THR A 204 12.96 -12.67 20.58
C THR A 204 11.56 -12.60 21.19
N THR A 205 10.51 -12.71 20.37
CA THR A 205 9.12 -12.60 20.82
C THR A 205 8.40 -13.97 20.77
N PRO A 206 7.83 -14.43 21.90
CA PRO A 206 7.06 -15.68 21.95
C PRO A 206 5.90 -15.70 20.96
N ILE A 207 5.53 -16.88 20.47
CA ILE A 207 4.47 -17.01 19.45
C ILE A 207 3.14 -16.42 19.95
N GLU A 208 2.79 -16.62 21.22
CA GLU A 208 1.58 -16.12 21.88
C GLU A 208 1.38 -14.62 21.72
N ASP A 209 2.48 -13.85 21.81
CA ASP A 209 2.47 -12.38 21.78
C ASP A 209 2.52 -11.83 20.36
N ARG A 210 2.72 -12.69 19.36
CA ARG A 210 2.80 -12.31 17.94
C ARG A 210 1.86 -13.12 17.04
N ARG A 211 0.78 -13.68 17.57
CA ARG A 211 -0.20 -14.44 16.74
C ARG A 211 -1.00 -13.54 15.81
N TYR A 212 -1.25 -12.32 16.24
CA TYR A 212 -2.09 -11.35 15.56
C TYR A 212 -1.41 -9.99 15.58
N GLY A 213 -1.62 -9.24 14.52
CA GLY A 213 -1.08 -7.90 14.35
C GLY A 213 -1.47 -7.37 12.99
N GLY A 214 -1.40 -6.07 12.82
CA GLY A 214 -1.65 -5.49 11.51
C GLY A 214 -1.56 -3.98 11.53
N PHE A 215 -1.45 -3.43 10.33
CA PHE A 215 -1.50 -1.99 10.12
C PHE A 215 -2.24 -1.69 8.82
N VAL A 216 -2.66 -0.44 8.71
CA VAL A 216 -3.20 0.14 7.49
C VAL A 216 -2.40 1.39 7.15
N HIS A 217 -2.08 1.54 5.86
CA HIS A 217 -1.42 2.71 5.31
C HIS A 217 -2.25 3.21 4.12
N ILE A 218 -2.68 4.46 4.21
CA ILE A 218 -3.54 5.09 3.23
C ILE A 218 -2.86 6.38 2.80
N THR A 219 -2.69 6.56 1.50
CA THR A 219 -2.09 7.78 0.95
C THR A 219 -2.91 8.27 -0.23
N GLY A 220 -3.03 9.58 -0.40
CA GLY A 220 -3.81 10.17 -1.47
C GLY A 220 -3.31 11.56 -1.84
N ARG A 221 -3.69 12.03 -3.03
CA ARG A 221 -3.37 13.38 -3.52
C ARG A 221 -4.60 13.98 -4.18
N ARG A 222 -4.87 15.26 -3.90
CA ARG A 222 -5.85 16.07 -4.62
C ARG A 222 -5.23 17.44 -4.94
N GLY A 223 -4.84 17.63 -6.19
CA GLY A 223 -4.13 18.84 -6.62
C GLY A 223 -2.85 19.01 -5.80
N PRO A 224 -2.67 20.14 -5.08
CA PRO A 224 -1.49 20.38 -4.26
C PRO A 224 -1.50 19.69 -2.90
N VAL A 225 -2.65 19.15 -2.47
CA VAL A 225 -2.83 18.59 -1.12
C VAL A 225 -2.57 17.09 -1.13
N PHE A 226 -1.62 16.66 -0.31
CA PHE A 226 -1.33 15.27 -0.01
C PHE A 226 -1.99 14.89 1.32
N SER A 227 -2.45 13.66 1.43
CA SER A 227 -3.07 13.12 2.63
C SER A 227 -2.49 11.75 2.96
N GLU A 228 -2.24 11.51 4.25
CA GLU A 228 -1.63 10.28 4.71
C GLU A 228 -2.18 9.83 6.05
N TYR A 229 -2.52 8.55 6.15
CA TYR A 229 -2.90 7.88 7.36
C TYR A 229 -2.07 6.61 7.53
N LEU A 230 -1.44 6.46 8.68
CA LEU A 230 -0.74 5.23 9.07
C LEU A 230 -1.16 4.88 10.49
N GLY A 231 -1.70 3.68 10.67
CA GLY A 231 -2.19 3.27 11.98
C GLY A 231 -2.31 1.76 12.15
N PRO A 232 -2.46 1.29 13.41
CA PRO A 232 -2.67 -0.11 13.70
C PRO A 232 -4.00 -0.60 13.15
N LEU A 233 -4.06 -1.88 12.77
CA LEU A 233 -5.29 -2.53 12.35
C LEU A 233 -5.38 -3.92 12.99
N THR A 234 -6.50 -4.19 13.67
CA THR A 234 -6.71 -5.46 14.37
C THR A 234 -7.33 -6.50 13.44
N PRO A 235 -6.68 -7.65 13.21
CA PRO A 235 -7.25 -8.72 12.40
C PRO A 235 -8.44 -9.40 13.10
N ASP A 236 -9.47 -9.81 12.34
CA ASP A 236 -10.53 -10.67 12.87
C ASP A 236 -10.00 -12.09 13.13
N PRO A 237 -9.95 -12.57 14.39
CA PRO A 237 -9.43 -13.90 14.70
C PRO A 237 -10.25 -15.04 14.07
N ASN A 238 -11.49 -14.79 13.67
CA ASN A 238 -12.37 -15.77 13.02
C ASN A 238 -12.33 -15.68 11.49
N ARG A 239 -11.36 -14.93 10.92
CA ARG A 239 -11.28 -14.75 9.46
C ARG A 239 -11.01 -16.07 8.72
N PHE A 240 -10.20 -16.94 9.30
CA PHE A 240 -9.77 -18.19 8.70
C PHE A 240 -9.81 -19.34 9.70
N ASP A 241 -10.59 -20.37 9.37
CA ASP A 241 -10.68 -21.61 10.15
C ASP A 241 -9.80 -22.74 9.57
N ASP A 242 -9.18 -22.48 8.42
CA ASP A 242 -8.38 -23.43 7.63
C ASP A 242 -6.90 -23.04 7.59
N THR A 243 -6.04 -24.04 7.34
CA THR A 243 -4.63 -23.81 7.05
C THR A 243 -4.42 -23.64 5.55
N VAL A 244 -3.53 -22.73 5.18
CA VAL A 244 -3.16 -22.49 3.79
C VAL A 244 -1.72 -22.95 3.57
N THR A 245 -1.46 -23.65 2.46
CA THR A 245 -0.13 -24.17 2.11
C THR A 245 0.47 -23.52 0.88
N THR A 246 -0.36 -22.85 0.08
CA THR A 246 0.06 -22.11 -1.11
C THR A 246 -0.57 -20.72 -1.09
N PRO A 247 0.12 -19.68 -1.60
CA PRO A 247 -0.47 -18.36 -1.72
C PRO A 247 -1.78 -18.39 -2.53
N CYS A 248 -2.77 -17.59 -2.14
CA CYS A 248 -4.04 -17.52 -2.85
C CYS A 248 -4.69 -16.14 -2.74
N LEU A 249 -5.61 -15.85 -3.65
CA LEU A 249 -6.49 -14.69 -3.56
C LEU A 249 -7.62 -14.97 -2.58
N VAL A 250 -7.92 -13.98 -1.76
CA VAL A 250 -9.02 -14.00 -0.80
C VAL A 250 -9.79 -12.70 -0.88
N SER A 251 -11.10 -12.75 -0.58
CA SER A 251 -11.87 -11.52 -0.44
C SER A 251 -11.35 -10.66 0.72
N ASP A 252 -11.71 -9.39 0.74
CA ASP A 252 -11.44 -8.52 1.88
C ASP A 252 -11.96 -9.12 3.20
N GLY A 253 -11.19 -8.93 4.27
CA GLY A 253 -11.65 -9.22 5.63
C GLY A 253 -12.72 -8.23 6.10
N PRO A 254 -13.50 -8.57 7.16
CA PRO A 254 -14.40 -7.61 7.80
C PRO A 254 -13.65 -6.42 8.40
N ASP A 255 -12.44 -6.64 8.92
CA ASP A 255 -11.46 -5.64 9.35
C ASP A 255 -11.11 -4.66 8.22
N VAL A 256 -10.64 -5.14 7.07
CA VAL A 256 -10.33 -4.31 5.89
C VAL A 256 -11.55 -3.52 5.39
N ARG A 257 -12.72 -4.17 5.29
CA ARG A 257 -13.96 -3.47 4.88
C ARG A 257 -14.37 -2.39 5.88
N THR A 258 -14.09 -2.59 7.16
CA THR A 258 -14.38 -1.60 8.20
C THR A 258 -13.41 -0.43 8.09
N ALA A 259 -12.11 -0.69 7.97
CA ALA A 259 -11.10 0.34 7.74
C ALA A 259 -11.41 1.17 6.47
N LYS A 260 -11.81 0.53 5.37
CA LYS A 260 -12.23 1.24 4.15
C LYS A 260 -13.42 2.17 4.37
N ARG A 261 -14.41 1.78 5.19
CA ARG A 261 -15.57 2.64 5.51
C ARG A 261 -15.23 3.73 6.52
N GLU A 262 -14.28 3.47 7.40
CA GLU A 262 -13.86 4.39 8.45
C GLU A 262 -12.97 5.50 7.90
N PHE A 263 -12.04 5.16 7.01
CA PHE A 263 -11.01 6.11 6.56
C PHE A 263 -11.26 6.71 5.19
N LEU A 264 -12.18 6.18 4.40
CA LEU A 264 -12.48 6.70 3.06
C LEU A 264 -13.89 7.29 2.99
N VAL A 265 -13.98 8.49 2.44
CA VAL A 265 -15.25 9.19 2.20
C VAL A 265 -15.67 9.01 0.75
N GLU A 266 -16.85 8.45 0.56
CA GLU A 266 -17.47 8.19 -0.76
C GLU A 266 -16.52 7.54 -1.79
N PRO A 267 -15.75 6.49 -1.43
CA PRO A 267 -14.75 5.94 -2.33
C PRO A 267 -15.40 5.25 -3.53
N THR A 268 -14.91 5.58 -4.72
CA THR A 268 -15.13 4.79 -5.93
C THR A 268 -13.89 3.92 -6.16
N PHE A 269 -13.98 2.65 -5.79
CA PHE A 269 -12.88 1.69 -5.99
C PHE A 269 -12.70 1.39 -7.48
N VAL A 270 -11.44 1.31 -7.90
CA VAL A 270 -11.08 0.87 -9.25
C VAL A 270 -11.41 -0.62 -9.34
N ALA A 271 -12.17 -0.96 -10.38
CA ALA A 271 -12.62 -2.32 -10.70
C ALA A 271 -12.12 -2.74 -12.07
#